data_AF-A0A2M9P7I8-F1
#
_entry.id   AF-A0A2M9P7I8-F1
#
_cell.length_a   1.000
_cell.length_b   1.000
_cell.length_c   1.000
_cell.angle_alpha   90.00
_cell.angle_beta   90.00
_cell.angle_gamma   90.00
#
_symmetry.space_group_name_H-M   'P 1'
#
loop_
_entity.id
_entity.type
_entity.pdbx_description
1 polymer ?
#
loop_
_entity_poly.entity_id
_entity_poly.type
_entity_poly.pdbx_seq_one_letter_code
_entity_poly.pdbx_strand_id
1 'polypeptide(L)' 'MTDRIYNVLFLCTGNSARSILGEAVLNHLGKGRFRAFSAGSQLKGQVHPLALETLRNAGISTEGLRSKA' A
#
# COMPACT_ATOMS: atom_id res chain seq x y z
N MET A 1 -13.55 -1.69 23.50
CA MET A 1 -12.31 -1.91 22.72
C MET A 1 -11.87 -0.53 22.26
N THR A 2 -10.60 -0.18 22.39
CA THR A 2 -10.14 1.19 22.09
C THR A 2 -10.36 1.53 20.61
N ASP A 3 -11.14 2.58 20.32
CA ASP A 3 -11.45 3.13 18.98
C ASP A 3 -10.24 3.77 18.28
N ARG A 4 -9.02 3.39 18.65
CA ARG A 4 -7.81 4.03 18.13
C ARG A 4 -7.44 3.45 16.78
N ILE A 5 -7.40 4.31 15.77
CA ILE A 5 -6.84 4.01 14.45
C ILE A 5 -5.32 4.17 14.51
N TYR A 6 -4.58 3.17 14.04
CA TYR A 6 -3.12 3.22 13.94
C TYR A 6 -2.68 3.61 12.53
N ASN A 7 -1.81 4.61 12.43
CA ASN A 7 -1.18 4.96 11.16
C ASN A 7 0.06 4.10 10.95
N VAL A 8 0.21 3.53 9.75
CA VAL A 8 1.34 2.64 9.39
C VAL A 8 1.96 3.11 8.08
N LEU A 9 3.28 3.24 8.03
CA LEU A 9 4.03 3.61 6.84
C LEU A 9 4.91 2.46 6.36
N PHE A 10 4.68 2.00 5.13
CA PHE A 10 5.53 1.03 4.45
C PHE A 10 6.56 1.74 3.57
N LEU A 11 7.84 1.42 3.76
CA LEU A 11 8.95 2.02 3.01
C LEU A 11 9.60 0.99 2.10
N CYS A 12 9.86 1.39 0.84
CA CYS A 12 10.80 0.68 -0.02
C CYS A 12 11.48 1.67 -0.96
N THR A 13 12.64 1.32 -1.53
CA THR A 13 13.42 2.24 -2.38
C THR A 13 12.58 2.85 -3.51
N GLY A 14 11.87 2.03 -4.29
CA GLY A 14 11.18 2.46 -5.51
C GLY A 14 9.74 2.94 -5.36
N ASN A 15 9.10 2.69 -4.22
CA ASN A 15 7.65 2.72 -4.02
C ASN A 15 6.84 2.19 -5.22
N SER A 16 7.29 1.07 -5.79
CA SER A 16 6.67 0.46 -6.98
C SER A 16 5.98 -0.87 -6.69
N ALA A 17 6.46 -1.67 -5.74
CA ALA A 17 5.92 -3.01 -5.48
C ALA A 17 5.67 -3.28 -4.00
N ARG A 18 6.70 -3.63 -3.23
CA ARG A 18 6.57 -4.13 -1.85
C ARG A 18 5.81 -3.19 -0.90
N SER A 19 6.13 -1.90 -0.89
CA SER A 19 5.45 -0.96 -0.02
C SER A 19 4.02 -0.64 -0.48
N ILE A 20 3.75 -0.69 -1.80
CA ILE A 20 2.39 -0.58 -2.36
C ILE A 20 1.53 -1.78 -1.95
N LEU A 21 2.07 -3.00 -2.03
CA LEU A 21 1.41 -4.21 -1.56
C LEU A 21 1.07 -4.11 -0.07
N GLY A 22 2.02 -3.66 0.76
CA GLY A 22 1.81 -3.45 2.20
C GLY A 22 0.68 -2.46 2.49
N GLU A 23 0.68 -1.30 1.84
CA GLU A 23 -0.38 -0.28 1.97
C GLU A 23 -1.75 -0.86 1.62
N ALA A 24 -1.89 -1.48 0.46
CA ALA A 24 -3.17 -1.99 -0.03
C ALA A 24 -3.70 -3.15 0.85
N VAL A 25 -2.84 -4.11 1.19
CA VAL A 25 -3.22 -5.26 2.02
C VAL A 25 -3.64 -4.82 3.42
N LEU A 26 -2.90 -3.91 4.06
CA LEU A 26 -3.24 -3.47 5.41
C LEU A 26 -4.50 -2.61 5.43
N ASN A 27 -4.73 -1.76 4.44
CA ASN A 27 -5.98 -1.00 4.33
C ASN A 27 -7.18 -1.93 4.11
N HIS A 28 -7.02 -3.00 3.32
CA HIS A 28 -8.08 -3.98 3.08
C HIS A 28 -8.39 -4.83 4.32
N LEU A 29 -7.36 -5.43 4.95
CA LEU A 29 -7.53 -6.32 6.09
C LEU A 29 -7.75 -5.59 7.43
N GLY A 30 -7.28 -4.36 7.53
CA GLY A 30 -7.28 -3.58 8.76
C GLY A 30 -8.68 -3.19 9.24
N LYS A 31 -9.70 -3.21 8.37
CA LYS A 31 -11.12 -3.00 8.72
C LYS A 31 -11.35 -1.82 9.69
N GLY A 32 -10.73 -0.68 9.39
CA GLY A 32 -10.85 0.55 10.19
C GLY A 32 -9.91 0.65 11.40
N ARG A 33 -9.17 -0.41 11.74
CA ARG A 33 -8.17 -0.38 12.83
C ARG A 33 -6.84 0.25 12.42
N PHE A 34 -6.57 0.25 11.12
CA PHE A 34 -5.34 0.78 10.54
C PHE A 34 -5.65 1.75 9.41
N ARG A 35 -4.77 2.74 9.26
CA ARG A 35 -4.63 3.56 8.08
C ARG A 35 -3.21 3.42 7.57
N ALA A 36 -3.05 2.69 6.47
CA ALA A 36 -1.77 2.39 5.88
C ALA A 36 -1.41 3.39 4.78
N PHE A 37 -0.11 3.68 4.69
CA PHE A 37 0.52 4.54 3.70
C PHE A 37 1.77 3.84 3.15
N SER A 38 2.23 4.27 1.98
CA SER A 38 3.54 3.87 1.46
C SER A 38 4.34 5.05 0.93
N ALA A 39 5.66 4.90 0.95
CA ALA A 39 6.59 5.86 0.37
C ALA A 39 7.89 5.18 -0.10
N GLY A 40 8.74 5.95 -0.79
CA GLY A 40 10.07 5.51 -1.20
C GLY A 40 11.07 6.62 -1.41
N SER A 41 12.36 6.28 -1.27
CA SER A 41 13.48 7.23 -1.33
C SER A 41 13.99 7.52 -2.74
N GLN A 42 13.79 6.59 -3.69
CA GLN A 42 14.21 6.70 -5.08
C GLN A 42 13.09 6.19 -5.98
N LEU A 43 12.12 7.06 -6.24
CA LEU A 43 10.86 6.71 -6.91
C LEU A 43 11.10 6.09 -8.30
N LYS A 44 10.38 5.01 -8.59
CA LYS A 44 10.28 4.47 -9.96
C LYS A 44 9.23 5.20 -10.80
N GLY A 45 8.41 6.06 -10.19
CA GLY A 45 7.40 6.89 -10.86
C GLY A 45 6.11 6.16 -11.19
N GLN A 46 6.11 4.83 -11.22
CA GLN A 46 4.94 4.01 -11.50
C GLN A 46 4.86 2.80 -10.56
N VAL A 47 3.63 2.34 -10.31
CA VAL A 47 3.40 1.08 -9.61
C VAL A 47 3.76 -0.07 -10.56
N HIS A 48 4.44 -1.08 -10.03
CA HIS A 48 4.87 -2.24 -10.78
C HIS A 48 3.65 -3.04 -11.27
N PRO A 49 3.55 -3.41 -12.56
CA PRO A 49 2.40 -4.12 -13.12
C PRO A 49 2.03 -5.39 -12.35
N LEU A 50 3.02 -6.23 -12.02
CA LEU A 50 2.78 -7.45 -11.22
C LEU A 50 2.24 -7.18 -9.82
N ALA A 51 2.54 -6.03 -9.20
CA ALA A 51 1.98 -5.68 -7.90
C ALA A 51 0.47 -5.38 -8.03
N LEU A 52 0.09 -4.65 -9.07
CA LEU A 52 -1.32 -4.38 -9.37
C LEU A 52 -2.07 -5.66 -9.73
N GLU A 53 -1.47 -6.54 -10.52
CA GLU A 53 -2.05 -7.84 -10.88
C GLU A 53 -2.25 -8.72 -9.65
N THR A 54 -1.25 -8.80 -8.78
CA THR A 54 -1.34 -9.55 -7.52
C THR A 54 -2.50 -9.05 -6.66
N LEU A 55 -2.67 -7.73 -6.53
CA LEU A 55 -3.77 -7.15 -5.75
C LEU A 55 -5.13 -7.46 -6.37
N ARG A 56 -5.27 -7.32 -7.70
CA ARG A 56 -6.51 -7.66 -8.42
C ARG A 56 -6.88 -9.13 -8.25
N ASN A 57 -5.90 -10.04 -8.39
CA ASN A 57 -6.11 -11.48 -8.21
C ASN A 57 -6.51 -11.82 -6.77
N ALA A 58 -6.09 -11.02 -5.79
CA ALA A 58 -6.49 -11.15 -4.39
C ALA A 58 -7.83 -10.44 -4.05
N GLY A 59 -8.49 -9.79 -5.02
CA GLY A 59 -9.72 -9.03 -4.78
C GLY A 59 -9.51 -7.73 -3.99
N ILE A 60 -8.28 -7.19 -3.97
CA ILE A 60 -7.94 -5.95 -3.28
C ILE A 60 -7.96 -4.78 -4.27
N SER A 61 -8.64 -3.69 -3.90
CA SER A 61 -8.71 -2.48 -4.73
C SER A 61 -7.31 -1.90 -4.99
N THR A 62 -7.07 -1.50 -6.23
CA THR A 62 -5.86 -0.78 -6.66
C THR A 62 -6.09 0.71 -6.87
N GLU A 63 -7.27 1.21 -6.54
CA GLU A 63 -7.63 2.61 -6.73
C GLU A 63 -6.75 3.55 -5.89
N GLY A 64 -6.28 4.64 -6.49
CA GLY A 64 -5.45 5.64 -5.81
C GLY A 64 -4.01 5.22 -5.48
N LEU A 65 -3.60 3.98 -5.80
CA LEU A 65 -2.21 3.54 -5.61
C LEU A 65 -1.29 4.26 -6.60
N ARG A 66 -0.22 4.86 -6.08
CA ARG A 66 0.78 5.58 -6.87
C ARG A 66 2.15 5.53 -6.21
N SER A 67 3.21 5.59 -7.02
CA SER A 67 4.56 5.82 -6.54
C SER A 67 4.68 7.24 -5.97
N LYS A 68 5.10 7.39 -4.72
CA LYS A 68 5.16 8.64 -3.96
C LYS A 68 6.31 8.64 -2.95
N ALA A 69 6.84 9.83 -2.67
CA ALA A 69 7.78 10.10 -1.60
C ALA A 69 7.02 10.56 -0.35
#